data_AF-A0A2V5YLA8-F1
#
_entry.id   AF-A0A2V5YLA8-F1
#
_cell.length_a   1.000
_cell.length_b   1.000
_cell.length_c   1.000
_cell.angle_alpha   90.00
_cell.angle_beta   90.00
_cell.angle_gamma   90.00
#
_symmetry.space_group_name_H-M   'P 1'
#
loop_
_entity.id
_entity.type
_entity.pdbx_description
1 polymer ?
#
loop_
_entity_poly.entity_id
_entity_poly.type
_entity_poly.pdbx_seq_one_letter_code
_entity_poly.pdbx_strand_id
1 'polypeptide(L)'
;MYTLIGGQNGDRTLGDFLQLRMGPNGEAEVAYADSNNIDEGFAPHGMFVRQKGGNGLLMASSPVNIPGLAPFNAVSDPSGDGKYEVNGLSSASMPQLDITNSSVRLLTSAPCSAAAPCYQVVMKLNNLSLSPTTAQDPDLDLVWITQWFVPSTTDPNGGKNFFVYGESFNGAALQCFAGENAAQAVGGGVTLTYPGVTQLPAANCLARTGRNGTVTIDVPLSNVNEPGAIDNRLHEVTASTMTLQQPANTVPPVAGIGGSLFNLIDVAQGYTFDPAAR
;
A
#
# COMPACT_ATOMS: atom_id res chain seq x y z
N MET A 1 31.34 -11.80 11.90
CA MET A 1 30.01 -11.77 12.55
C MET A 1 29.13 -12.71 11.73
N TYR A 2 28.72 -13.82 12.33
CA TYR A 2 27.99 -14.90 11.67
C TYR A 2 26.63 -14.99 12.35
N THR A 3 25.53 -15.01 11.58
CA THR A 3 24.21 -15.38 12.09
C THR A 3 23.91 -16.82 11.66
N LEU A 4 23.28 -17.58 12.56
CA LEU A 4 23.29 -19.04 12.63
C LEU A 4 22.18 -19.72 11.80
N ILE A 5 21.78 -19.14 10.67
CA ILE A 5 20.87 -19.82 9.72
C ILE A 5 21.57 -19.98 8.37
N GLY A 6 21.93 -21.22 8.05
CA GLY A 6 22.23 -21.67 6.70
C GLY A 6 23.59 -21.33 6.10
N GLY A 7 24.48 -20.62 6.80
CA GLY A 7 25.84 -20.34 6.29
C GLY A 7 25.85 -19.48 5.02
N GLN A 8 24.82 -18.65 4.81
CA GLN A 8 24.77 -17.74 3.68
C GLN A 8 25.67 -16.51 3.92
N ASN A 9 26.46 -16.16 2.91
CA ASN A 9 27.21 -14.92 2.82
C ASN A 9 26.51 -14.04 1.76
N GLY A 10 25.96 -12.90 2.16
CA GLY A 10 25.18 -11.98 1.30
C GLY A 10 24.71 -10.75 2.09
N ASP A 11 23.93 -9.89 1.44
CA ASP A 11 23.37 -8.68 2.03
C ASP A 11 22.63 -8.99 3.35
N ARG A 12 22.88 -8.15 4.36
CA ARG A 12 22.45 -8.34 5.75
C ARG A 12 21.15 -7.61 6.08
N THR A 13 20.62 -6.83 5.15
CA THR A 13 19.36 -6.08 5.29
C THR A 13 18.14 -6.99 5.54
N LEU A 14 18.16 -8.25 5.07
CA LEU A 14 17.00 -9.17 5.06
C LEU A 14 16.95 -10.20 6.21
N GLY A 15 18.06 -10.51 6.87
CA GLY A 15 18.17 -11.70 7.74
C GLY A 15 17.78 -11.53 9.21
N ASP A 16 17.75 -10.29 9.72
CA ASP A 16 17.76 -10.04 11.18
C ASP A 16 16.38 -9.70 11.79
N PHE A 17 15.32 -9.51 10.99
CA PHE A 17 13.99 -9.13 11.49
C PHE A 17 12.85 -9.98 10.90
N LEU A 18 12.91 -11.30 11.07
CA LEU A 18 11.79 -12.18 10.78
C LEU A 18 11.10 -12.62 12.07
N GLN A 19 9.82 -12.29 12.22
CA GLN A 19 8.97 -12.85 13.27
C GLN A 19 7.90 -13.74 12.64
N LEU A 20 7.97 -15.04 12.92
CA LEU A 20 6.90 -15.98 12.61
C LEU A 20 6.01 -16.18 13.83
N ARG A 21 4.70 -16.09 13.64
CA ARG A 21 3.68 -16.58 14.56
C ARG A 21 2.78 -17.57 13.84
N MET A 22 2.08 -18.36 14.63
CA MET A 22 1.06 -19.27 14.14
C MET A 22 -0.31 -18.68 14.45
N GLY A 23 -1.11 -18.48 13.41
CA GLY A 23 -2.49 -18.03 13.55
C GLY A 23 -3.41 -19.13 14.10
N PRO A 24 -4.66 -18.77 14.45
CA PRO A 24 -5.60 -19.67 15.12
C PRO A 24 -6.02 -20.89 14.29
N ASN A 25 -5.80 -20.89 12.96
CA ASN A 25 -6.10 -21.98 12.06
C ASN A 25 -4.85 -22.80 11.68
N GLY A 26 -3.69 -22.55 12.32
CA GLY A 26 -2.43 -23.20 12.00
C GLY A 26 -1.67 -22.58 10.82
N GLU A 27 -2.11 -21.41 10.36
CA GLU A 27 -1.47 -20.60 9.33
C GLU A 27 -0.19 -19.90 9.83
N ALA A 28 0.76 -19.68 8.93
CA ALA A 28 1.92 -18.83 9.19
C ALA A 28 1.54 -17.34 9.12
N GLU A 29 1.90 -16.56 10.13
CA GLU A 29 1.88 -15.09 10.13
C GLU A 29 3.33 -14.62 10.23
N VAL A 30 3.83 -13.93 9.20
CA VAL A 30 5.23 -13.55 9.08
C VAL A 30 5.33 -12.04 9.02
N ALA A 31 6.03 -11.43 9.97
CA ALA A 31 6.56 -10.08 9.82
C ALA A 31 8.01 -10.18 9.34
N TYR A 32 8.38 -9.43 8.31
CA TYR A 32 9.73 -9.45 7.74
C TYR A 32 10.14 -8.07 7.22
N ALA A 33 11.44 -7.88 6.98
CA ALA A 33 11.96 -6.71 6.29
C ALA A 33 12.15 -7.05 4.80
N ASP A 34 11.67 -6.19 3.91
CA ASP A 34 11.59 -6.40 2.46
C ASP A 34 12.49 -5.39 1.72
N SER A 35 13.32 -5.89 0.83
CA SER A 35 14.34 -5.14 0.09
C SER A 35 13.80 -4.39 -1.14
N ASN A 36 12.52 -4.49 -1.45
CA ASN A 36 11.99 -4.18 -2.77
C ASN A 36 11.57 -2.71 -2.89
N ASN A 37 12.31 -1.83 -2.24
CA ASN A 37 12.13 -0.38 -2.29
C ASN A 37 13.37 0.33 -2.83
N ILE A 38 13.21 1.60 -3.20
CA ILE A 38 14.25 2.39 -3.88
C ILE A 38 15.47 2.70 -2.99
N ASP A 39 15.36 2.57 -1.67
CA ASP A 39 16.40 2.89 -0.68
C ASP A 39 16.75 1.68 0.21
N GLU A 40 16.66 0.48 -0.37
CA GLU A 40 16.88 -0.82 0.27
C GLU A 40 18.10 -0.87 1.20
N GLY A 41 19.25 -0.36 0.73
CA GLY A 41 20.50 -0.39 1.48
C GLY A 41 20.49 0.48 2.74
N PHE A 42 19.50 1.36 2.90
CA PHE A 42 19.32 2.24 4.05
C PHE A 42 18.09 1.88 4.89
N ALA A 43 16.98 1.48 4.26
CA ALA A 43 15.71 1.22 4.93
C ALA A 43 14.86 0.14 4.23
N PRO A 44 14.96 -1.13 4.65
CA PRO A 44 14.06 -2.17 4.15
C PRO A 44 12.63 -1.96 4.66
N HIS A 45 11.64 -2.35 3.85
CA HIS A 45 10.22 -2.17 4.13
C HIS A 45 9.71 -3.23 5.10
N GLY A 46 9.17 -2.83 6.24
CA GLY A 46 8.48 -3.75 7.14
C GLY A 46 7.21 -4.29 6.50
N MET A 47 7.15 -5.60 6.28
CA MET A 47 6.02 -6.31 5.67
C MET A 47 5.40 -7.27 6.68
N PHE A 48 4.10 -7.50 6.53
CA PHE A 48 3.37 -8.54 7.24
C PHE A 48 2.54 -9.36 6.25
N VAL A 49 2.74 -10.67 6.26
CA VAL A 49 1.98 -11.61 5.44
C VAL A 49 1.35 -12.68 6.29
N ARG A 50 0.14 -13.09 5.91
CA ARG A 50 -0.59 -14.21 6.53
C ARG A 50 -0.84 -15.27 5.48
N GLN A 51 -0.50 -16.52 5.81
CA GLN A 51 -0.75 -17.65 4.95
C GLN A 51 -2.25 -17.82 4.73
N LYS A 52 -2.67 -17.71 3.47
CA LYS A 52 -4.06 -17.83 3.03
C LYS A 52 -4.50 -19.25 2.66
N GLY A 53 -3.54 -20.16 2.46
CA GLY A 53 -3.83 -21.57 2.19
C GLY A 53 -2.60 -22.46 2.04
N GLY A 54 -2.84 -23.74 1.76
CA GLY A 54 -1.78 -24.74 1.56
C GLY A 54 -1.32 -25.39 2.85
N ASN A 55 -0.13 -25.99 2.86
CA ASN A 55 0.37 -26.71 4.04
C ASN A 55 0.65 -25.74 5.19
N GLY A 56 -0.08 -25.89 6.30
CA GLY A 56 0.10 -25.06 7.49
C GLY A 56 1.32 -25.44 8.32
N LEU A 57 1.59 -24.66 9.38
CA LEU A 57 2.64 -24.95 10.36
C LEU A 57 2.31 -26.17 11.23
N LEU A 58 1.01 -26.52 11.34
CA LEU A 58 0.54 -27.71 12.03
C LEU A 58 0.00 -28.73 11.04
N MET A 59 0.52 -29.95 11.13
CA MET A 59 -0.03 -31.12 10.41
C MET A 59 -1.53 -31.32 10.70
N ALA A 60 -1.98 -31.09 11.94
CA ALA A 60 -3.36 -31.30 12.36
C ALA A 60 -4.36 -30.28 11.76
N SER A 61 -3.86 -29.13 11.32
CA SER A 61 -4.67 -28.03 10.75
C SER A 61 -4.33 -27.79 9.27
N SER A 62 -3.67 -28.75 8.63
CA SER A 62 -3.24 -28.70 7.24
C SER A 62 -4.20 -29.52 6.34
N PRO A 63 -4.60 -29.00 5.16
CA PRO A 63 -4.23 -27.70 4.62
C PRO A 63 -4.96 -26.57 5.34
N VAL A 64 -4.25 -25.47 5.55
CA VAL A 64 -4.85 -24.19 5.91
C VAL A 64 -5.77 -23.80 4.76
N ASN A 65 -6.99 -23.42 5.10
CA ASN A 65 -7.93 -22.80 4.18
C ASN A 65 -8.73 -21.78 4.98
N ILE A 66 -8.40 -20.51 4.81
CA ILE A 66 -9.07 -19.42 5.53
C ILE A 66 -9.99 -18.70 4.53
N PRO A 67 -11.32 -18.91 4.62
CA PRO A 67 -12.27 -18.24 3.76
C PRO A 67 -12.09 -16.73 3.80
N GLY A 68 -12.08 -16.08 2.64
CA GLY A 68 -11.95 -14.62 2.53
C GLY A 68 -10.52 -14.08 2.46
N LEU A 69 -9.46 -14.89 2.65
CA LEU A 69 -8.07 -14.41 2.60
C LEU A 69 -7.42 -14.37 1.20
N ALA A 70 -8.16 -14.66 0.14
CA ALA A 70 -7.67 -14.55 -1.23
C ALA A 70 -8.64 -13.75 -2.12
N PRO A 71 -8.92 -12.48 -1.79
CA PRO A 71 -9.66 -11.65 -2.72
C PRO A 71 -8.84 -11.49 -3.99
N PHE A 72 -9.54 -11.46 -5.13
CA PHE A 72 -8.96 -11.12 -6.42
C PHE A 72 -9.64 -9.87 -6.94
N ASN A 73 -8.85 -8.94 -7.47
CA ASN A 73 -9.29 -7.68 -8.10
C ASN A 73 -10.06 -6.71 -7.21
N ALA A 74 -10.65 -7.15 -6.10
CA ALA A 74 -11.35 -6.32 -5.14
C ALA A 74 -11.46 -6.98 -3.76
N VAL A 75 -11.63 -6.15 -2.74
CA VAL A 75 -11.86 -6.57 -1.35
C VAL A 75 -12.86 -5.62 -0.67
N SER A 76 -13.76 -6.16 0.15
CA SER A 76 -14.60 -5.35 1.04
C SER A 76 -13.89 -5.14 2.35
N ASP A 77 -14.10 -3.97 2.94
CA ASP A 77 -13.56 -3.64 4.25
C ASP A 77 -14.72 -3.38 5.23
N PRO A 78 -14.59 -3.76 6.52
CA PRO A 78 -15.53 -3.33 7.54
C PRO A 78 -15.64 -1.80 7.57
N SER A 79 -16.72 -1.30 8.15
CA SER A 79 -16.87 0.15 8.37
C SER A 79 -16.73 0.45 9.86
N GLY A 80 -16.21 1.63 10.20
CA GLY A 80 -16.12 2.11 11.57
C GLY A 80 -14.78 1.83 12.26
N ASP A 81 -13.77 1.43 11.48
CA ASP A 81 -12.41 1.10 11.89
C ASP A 81 -11.35 2.09 11.39
N GLY A 82 -11.67 2.98 10.45
CA GLY A 82 -10.77 4.09 10.09
C GLY A 82 -10.61 5.10 11.23
N LYS A 83 -9.58 4.94 12.06
CA LYS A 83 -9.39 5.69 13.31
C LYS A 83 -7.97 6.23 13.42
N TYR A 84 -7.88 7.39 14.07
CA TYR A 84 -6.59 7.93 14.48
C TYR A 84 -6.20 7.35 15.84
N GLU A 85 -5.06 6.67 15.87
CA GLU A 85 -4.53 5.99 17.04
C GLU A 85 -3.18 6.59 17.44
N VAL A 86 -3.10 7.21 18.62
CA VAL A 86 -1.85 7.83 19.09
C VAL A 86 -1.76 7.78 20.61
N ASN A 87 -0.57 7.51 21.15
CA ASN A 87 -0.31 7.48 22.60
C ASN A 87 -1.28 6.60 23.41
N GLY A 88 -1.77 5.50 22.81
CA GLY A 88 -2.74 4.60 23.44
C GLY A 88 -4.17 5.14 23.50
N LEU A 89 -4.49 6.19 22.75
CA LEU A 89 -5.82 6.73 22.58
C LEU A 89 -6.32 6.47 21.15
N SER A 90 -7.59 6.07 21.07
CA SER A 90 -8.32 5.82 19.82
C SER A 90 -9.36 6.92 19.60
N SER A 91 -9.36 7.53 18.42
CA SER A 91 -10.43 8.46 18.06
C SER A 91 -11.72 7.72 17.67
N ALA A 92 -12.81 8.46 17.47
CA ALA A 92 -13.96 7.92 16.75
C ALA A 92 -13.58 7.66 15.29
N SER A 93 -14.30 6.77 14.59
CA SER A 93 -14.06 6.56 13.16
C SER A 93 -14.18 7.88 12.38
N MET A 94 -13.29 8.08 11.41
CA MET A 94 -13.19 9.22 10.49
C MET A 94 -13.79 8.79 9.14
N PRO A 95 -15.09 9.03 8.87
CA PRO A 95 -15.79 8.41 7.74
C PRO A 95 -15.22 8.73 6.35
N GLN A 96 -14.48 9.83 6.23
CA GLN A 96 -13.81 10.24 5.00
C GLN A 96 -12.51 9.47 4.71
N LEU A 97 -11.98 8.77 5.71
CA LEU A 97 -10.80 7.91 5.63
C LEU A 97 -11.13 6.44 5.92
N ASP A 98 -12.35 6.14 6.36
CA ASP A 98 -12.90 4.79 6.59
C ASP A 98 -13.18 4.09 5.26
N ILE A 99 -12.33 3.14 4.89
CA ILE A 99 -12.42 2.34 3.68
C ILE A 99 -13.59 1.37 3.83
N THR A 100 -14.26 1.09 2.71
CA THR A 100 -15.33 0.07 2.65
C THR A 100 -15.15 -0.89 1.49
N ASN A 101 -14.35 -0.49 0.49
CA ASN A 101 -13.96 -1.34 -0.61
C ASN A 101 -12.70 -0.79 -1.29
N SER A 102 -11.84 -1.70 -1.74
CA SER A 102 -10.74 -1.42 -2.67
C SER A 102 -10.86 -2.33 -3.87
N SER A 103 -10.55 -1.81 -5.06
CA SER A 103 -10.49 -2.61 -6.28
C SER A 103 -9.50 -2.07 -7.30
N VAL A 104 -8.96 -2.97 -8.11
CA VAL A 104 -8.14 -2.67 -9.29
C VAL A 104 -8.71 -3.38 -10.50
N ARG A 105 -8.72 -2.69 -11.64
CA ARG A 105 -9.00 -3.28 -12.95
C ARG A 105 -8.07 -2.74 -14.02
N LEU A 106 -7.85 -3.53 -15.08
CA LEU A 106 -7.13 -3.07 -16.26
C LEU A 106 -8.09 -2.33 -17.21
N LEU A 107 -7.73 -1.12 -17.60
CA LEU A 107 -8.42 -0.34 -18.63
C LEU A 107 -7.64 -0.36 -19.94
N THR A 108 -8.29 -0.83 -20.99
CA THR A 108 -7.79 -0.78 -22.37
C THR A 108 -8.66 0.12 -23.26
N SER A 109 -9.53 0.93 -22.65
CA SER A 109 -10.43 1.88 -23.29
C SER A 109 -10.33 3.25 -22.62
N ALA A 110 -10.92 4.28 -23.25
CA ALA A 110 -10.89 5.66 -22.77
C ALA A 110 -11.21 5.74 -21.26
N PRO A 111 -10.47 6.56 -20.48
CA PRO A 111 -9.45 7.53 -20.92
C PRO A 111 -8.11 6.92 -21.37
N CYS A 112 -7.93 5.61 -21.19
CA CYS A 112 -6.75 4.87 -21.63
C CYS A 112 -6.97 4.25 -23.02
N SER A 113 -6.10 3.33 -23.45
CA SER A 113 -6.27 2.62 -24.72
C SER A 113 -5.61 1.25 -24.71
N ALA A 114 -5.87 0.42 -25.72
CA ALA A 114 -5.17 -0.86 -25.88
C ALA A 114 -3.65 -0.67 -26.11
N ALA A 115 -3.24 0.44 -26.73
CA ALA A 115 -1.82 0.75 -26.96
C ALA A 115 -1.13 1.40 -25.74
N ALA A 116 -1.91 2.02 -24.86
CA ALA A 116 -1.46 2.65 -23.61
C ALA A 116 -2.48 2.34 -22.51
N PRO A 117 -2.46 1.10 -21.97
CA PRO A 117 -3.39 0.69 -20.92
C PRO A 117 -3.06 1.35 -19.59
N CYS A 118 -4.05 1.36 -18.69
CA CYS A 118 -3.90 1.83 -17.32
C CYS A 118 -4.48 0.85 -16.32
N TYR A 119 -4.00 0.89 -15.08
CA TYR A 119 -4.75 0.36 -13.94
C TYR A 119 -5.75 1.43 -13.49
N GLN A 120 -7.02 1.07 -13.36
CA GLN A 120 -7.96 1.86 -12.60
C GLN A 120 -8.02 1.32 -11.18
N VAL A 121 -7.57 2.15 -10.25
CA VAL A 121 -7.63 1.91 -8.82
C VAL A 121 -8.83 2.67 -8.26
N VAL A 122 -9.69 1.97 -7.54
CA VAL A 122 -10.88 2.57 -6.90
C VAL A 122 -10.86 2.23 -5.42
N MET A 123 -10.82 3.28 -4.59
CA MET A 123 -11.07 3.19 -3.17
C MET A 123 -12.44 3.79 -2.87
N LYS A 124 -13.28 3.03 -2.17
CA LYS A 124 -14.60 3.47 -1.73
C LYS A 124 -14.58 3.72 -0.23
N LEU A 125 -15.09 4.86 0.18
CA LEU A 125 -15.08 5.32 1.56
C LEU A 125 -16.51 5.36 2.11
N ASN A 126 -16.64 5.23 3.42
CA ASN A 126 -17.92 5.29 4.12
C ASN A 126 -18.66 6.61 3.84
N ASN A 127 -17.96 7.75 3.96
CA ASN A 127 -18.46 9.06 3.59
C ASN A 127 -17.32 10.02 3.21
N LEU A 128 -16.97 10.05 1.92
CA LEU A 128 -15.82 10.82 1.42
C LEU A 128 -16.05 12.33 1.53
N SER A 129 -15.13 13.00 2.21
CA SER A 129 -14.93 14.45 2.23
C SER A 129 -13.46 14.72 1.98
N LEU A 130 -13.15 15.82 1.30
CA LEU A 130 -11.77 16.25 1.09
C LEU A 130 -11.23 17.13 2.24
N SER A 131 -12.12 17.54 3.15
CA SER A 131 -11.76 18.39 4.30
C SER A 131 -11.32 17.55 5.51
N PRO A 132 -10.19 17.91 6.15
CA PRO A 132 -9.72 17.22 7.35
C PRO A 132 -10.64 17.45 8.56
N THR A 133 -10.66 16.48 9.48
CA THR A 133 -11.39 16.57 10.76
C THR A 133 -10.41 16.88 11.89
N THR A 134 -9.96 18.14 11.95
CA THR A 134 -8.87 18.60 12.84
C THR A 134 -9.14 18.47 14.34
N ALA A 135 -10.39 18.19 14.73
CA ALA A 135 -10.76 17.87 16.10
C ALA A 135 -10.37 16.44 16.52
N GLN A 136 -10.23 15.51 15.56
CA GLN A 136 -9.82 14.13 15.81
C GLN A 136 -8.30 13.97 15.64
N ASP A 137 -7.75 14.58 14.60
CA ASP A 137 -6.35 14.47 14.20
C ASP A 137 -5.89 15.86 13.73
N PRO A 138 -4.83 16.46 14.30
CA PRO A 138 -4.39 17.82 13.95
C PRO A 138 -3.88 17.97 12.50
N ASP A 139 -3.61 16.88 11.81
CA ASP A 139 -3.05 16.87 10.46
C ASP A 139 -4.02 17.42 9.41
N LEU A 140 -3.49 18.12 8.41
CA LEU A 140 -4.28 18.90 7.43
C LEU A 140 -4.37 18.24 6.07
N ASP A 141 -3.46 17.32 5.76
CA ASP A 141 -3.43 16.60 4.51
C ASP A 141 -4.13 15.26 4.67
N LEU A 142 -5.02 14.94 3.73
CA LEU A 142 -5.70 13.66 3.66
C LEU A 142 -5.16 12.88 2.47
N VAL A 143 -4.76 11.62 2.68
CA VAL A 143 -4.20 10.77 1.63
C VAL A 143 -4.96 9.45 1.53
N TRP A 144 -5.32 9.08 0.31
CA TRP A 144 -5.93 7.80 -0.06
C TRP A 144 -4.97 7.05 -0.98
N ILE A 145 -4.23 6.07 -0.43
CA ILE A 145 -3.14 5.37 -1.12
C ILE A 145 -3.49 3.92 -1.40
N THR A 146 -3.01 3.39 -2.51
CA THR A 146 -2.99 1.96 -2.81
C THR A 146 -1.60 1.58 -3.30
N GLN A 147 -1.01 0.58 -2.67
CA GLN A 147 0.31 0.05 -3.00
C GLN A 147 0.21 -1.39 -3.49
N TRP A 148 1.21 -1.84 -4.25
CA TRP A 148 1.33 -3.22 -4.70
C TRP A 148 2.77 -3.56 -5.06
N PHE A 149 3.03 -4.86 -5.12
CA PHE A 149 4.31 -5.43 -5.49
C PHE A 149 4.30 -6.01 -6.91
N VAL A 150 5.38 -5.76 -7.66
CA VAL A 150 5.65 -6.39 -8.97
C VAL A 150 6.99 -7.14 -8.88
N PRO A 151 6.97 -8.48 -8.75
CA PRO A 151 8.18 -9.28 -8.68
C PRO A 151 8.90 -9.36 -10.02
N SER A 152 10.24 -9.33 -9.98
CA SER A 152 11.10 -9.32 -11.16
C SER A 152 12.21 -10.36 -11.09
N THR A 153 12.52 -10.96 -12.24
CA THR A 153 13.69 -11.84 -12.42
C THR A 153 14.99 -11.09 -12.70
N THR A 154 14.92 -9.80 -13.03
CA THR A 154 16.08 -8.99 -13.43
C THR A 154 16.44 -7.92 -12.42
N ASP A 155 15.52 -7.55 -11.53
CA ASP A 155 15.81 -6.65 -10.43
C ASP A 155 16.64 -7.38 -9.36
N PRO A 156 17.79 -6.85 -8.93
CA PRO A 156 18.64 -7.49 -7.92
C PRO A 156 17.97 -7.63 -6.54
N ASN A 157 16.96 -6.81 -6.26
CA ASN A 157 16.16 -6.84 -5.05
C ASN A 157 14.89 -7.70 -5.23
N GLY A 158 14.66 -8.27 -6.41
CA GLY A 158 13.55 -9.20 -6.67
C GLY A 158 12.24 -8.55 -7.13
N GLY A 159 12.22 -7.23 -7.34
CA GLY A 159 11.06 -6.49 -7.88
C GLY A 159 10.88 -5.11 -7.25
N LYS A 160 9.73 -4.50 -7.50
CA LYS A 160 9.40 -3.14 -7.06
C LYS A 160 8.06 -3.01 -6.34
N ASN A 161 8.04 -2.20 -5.29
CA ASN A 161 6.84 -1.73 -4.64
C ASN A 161 6.40 -0.39 -5.22
N PHE A 162 5.29 -0.40 -5.96
CA PHE A 162 4.68 0.81 -6.50
C PHE A 162 3.50 1.24 -5.64
N PHE A 163 3.16 2.52 -5.73
CA PHE A 163 1.90 3.04 -5.22
C PHE A 163 1.27 4.04 -6.18
N VAL A 164 -0.02 4.27 -5.93
CA VAL A 164 -0.73 5.47 -6.35
C VAL A 164 -1.48 6.05 -5.15
N TYR A 165 -1.56 7.37 -5.05
CA TYR A 165 -2.42 8.01 -4.07
C TYR A 165 -3.14 9.24 -4.63
N GLY A 166 -4.26 9.58 -4.00
CA GLY A 166 -4.85 10.92 -4.07
C GLY A 166 -4.59 11.66 -2.77
N GLU A 167 -4.25 12.95 -2.83
CA GLU A 167 -4.07 13.82 -1.66
C GLU A 167 -4.96 15.07 -1.74
N SER A 168 -5.39 15.55 -0.58
CA SER A 168 -6.13 16.79 -0.43
C SER A 168 -5.66 17.55 0.80
N PHE A 169 -4.95 18.65 0.56
CA PHE A 169 -4.47 19.52 1.62
C PHE A 169 -5.54 20.54 2.03
N ASN A 170 -5.96 20.50 3.29
CA ASN A 170 -6.87 21.45 3.89
C ASN A 170 -8.18 21.67 3.09
N GLY A 171 -8.74 20.60 2.52
CA GLY A 171 -9.99 20.67 1.75
C GLY A 171 -9.84 21.13 0.30
N ALA A 172 -8.62 21.20 -0.23
CA ALA A 172 -8.38 21.51 -1.64
C ALA A 172 -8.94 20.45 -2.59
N ALA A 173 -8.88 20.73 -3.90
CA ALA A 173 -9.21 19.72 -4.91
C ALA A 173 -8.20 18.57 -4.86
N LEU A 174 -8.68 17.35 -5.10
CA LEU A 174 -7.85 16.15 -5.11
C LEU A 174 -6.75 16.25 -6.18
N GLN A 175 -5.51 15.93 -5.79
CA GLN A 175 -4.39 15.73 -6.69
C GLN A 175 -3.92 14.28 -6.57
N CYS A 176 -3.53 13.64 -7.67
CA CYS A 176 -3.12 12.24 -7.64
C CYS A 176 -1.69 12.08 -8.13
N PHE A 177 -0.98 11.13 -7.52
CA PHE A 177 0.42 10.87 -7.78
C PHE A 177 0.68 9.36 -7.83
N ALA A 178 1.70 8.97 -8.58
CA ALA A 178 2.25 7.62 -8.59
C ALA A 178 3.75 7.66 -8.24
N GLY A 179 4.27 6.57 -7.72
CA GLY A 179 5.68 6.45 -7.35
C GLY A 179 6.06 5.14 -6.71
N GLU A 180 7.27 5.12 -6.16
CA GLU A 180 7.81 4.09 -5.27
C GLU A 180 8.00 4.72 -3.89
N ASN A 181 7.91 3.91 -2.83
CA ASN A 181 8.11 4.40 -1.46
C ASN A 181 9.55 4.93 -1.28
N ALA A 182 9.71 5.85 -0.35
CA ALA A 182 10.99 6.43 0.04
C ALA A 182 11.23 6.22 1.55
N ALA A 183 12.38 6.64 2.02
CA ALA A 183 12.79 6.57 3.41
C ALA A 183 13.01 7.97 3.99
N GLN A 184 12.79 8.14 5.29
CA GLN A 184 13.05 9.37 6.01
C GLN A 184 13.70 9.09 7.36
N ALA A 185 14.83 9.73 7.62
CA ALA A 185 15.56 9.60 8.88
C ALA A 185 14.83 10.32 10.03
N VAL A 186 14.59 9.62 11.14
CA VAL A 186 13.90 10.16 12.31
C VAL A 186 14.58 9.67 13.59
N GLY A 187 15.13 10.60 14.38
CA GLY A 187 15.61 10.31 15.73
C GLY A 187 16.68 9.21 15.85
N GLY A 188 17.47 8.98 14.80
CA GLY A 188 18.48 7.91 14.74
C GLY A 188 17.98 6.58 14.15
N GLY A 189 16.70 6.50 13.76
CA GLY A 189 16.13 5.43 12.94
C GLY A 189 15.67 5.92 11.58
N VAL A 190 14.96 5.07 10.85
CA VAL A 190 14.39 5.38 9.54
C VAL A 190 12.92 4.97 9.51
N THR A 191 12.11 5.73 8.78
CA THR A 191 10.69 5.51 8.55
C THR A 191 10.44 5.50 7.05
N LEU A 192 9.42 4.77 6.60
CA LEU A 192 9.02 4.82 5.20
C LEU A 192 8.00 5.91 4.95
N THR A 193 8.07 6.49 3.77
CA THR A 193 7.20 7.57 3.28
C THR A 193 6.79 7.28 1.85
N TYR A 194 5.77 8.00 1.37
CA TYR A 194 5.19 7.79 0.04
C TYR A 194 5.16 9.09 -0.77
N PRO A 195 6.32 9.65 -1.15
CA PRO A 195 6.34 10.92 -1.85
C PRO A 195 5.90 10.77 -3.31
N GLY A 196 4.88 11.50 -3.73
CA GLY A 196 4.40 11.48 -5.11
C GLY A 196 5.42 12.07 -6.08
N VAL A 197 6.17 11.21 -6.79
CA VAL A 197 7.18 11.65 -7.77
C VAL A 197 6.55 12.01 -9.12
N THR A 198 5.51 11.27 -9.52
CA THR A 198 4.81 11.49 -10.79
C THR A 198 3.41 12.02 -10.54
N GLN A 199 3.16 13.30 -10.82
CA GLN A 199 1.81 13.86 -10.80
C GLN A 199 1.00 13.33 -11.98
N LEU A 200 -0.19 12.81 -11.71
CA LEU A 200 -1.11 12.32 -12.72
C LEU A 200 -2.00 13.45 -13.25
N PRO A 201 -2.45 13.38 -14.51
CA PRO A 201 -3.39 14.36 -15.06
C PRO A 201 -4.70 14.41 -14.25
N ALA A 202 -5.32 15.58 -14.14
CA ALA A 202 -6.59 15.74 -13.41
C ALA A 202 -7.72 14.82 -13.94
N ALA A 203 -7.72 14.51 -15.24
CA ALA A 203 -8.69 13.58 -15.83
C ALA A 203 -8.57 12.15 -15.29
N ASN A 204 -7.40 11.79 -14.77
CA ASN A 204 -7.08 10.49 -14.19
C ASN A 204 -7.27 10.48 -12.66
N CYS A 205 -7.73 11.58 -12.06
CA CYS A 205 -7.82 11.76 -10.62
C CYS A 205 -9.21 12.27 -10.25
N LEU A 206 -10.11 11.36 -9.89
CA LEU A 206 -11.52 11.67 -9.68
C LEU A 206 -11.97 11.37 -8.26
N ALA A 207 -12.70 12.31 -7.66
CA ALA A 207 -13.35 12.14 -6.37
C ALA A 207 -14.87 12.27 -6.54
N ARG A 208 -15.63 11.35 -5.94
CA ARG A 208 -17.07 11.48 -5.73
C ARG A 208 -17.34 11.59 -4.23
N THR A 209 -17.57 12.79 -3.73
CA THR A 209 -17.79 13.05 -2.30
C THR A 209 -19.18 12.59 -1.83
N GLY A 210 -19.33 12.50 -0.52
CA GLY A 210 -20.54 12.04 0.16
C GLY A 210 -20.50 10.56 0.54
N ARG A 211 -21.65 10.07 1.03
CA ARG A 211 -21.81 8.69 1.50
C ARG A 211 -21.51 7.70 0.37
N ASN A 212 -20.74 6.64 0.66
CA ASN A 212 -20.26 5.70 -0.36
C ASN A 212 -19.47 6.37 -1.49
N GLY A 213 -18.75 7.44 -1.12
CA GLY A 213 -17.91 8.20 -2.02
C GLY A 213 -16.70 7.39 -2.48
N THR A 214 -16.06 7.85 -3.55
CA THR A 214 -14.94 7.12 -4.16
C THR A 214 -13.80 8.04 -4.55
N VAL A 215 -12.58 7.56 -4.37
CA VAL A 215 -11.39 8.06 -5.05
C VAL A 215 -11.07 7.07 -6.18
N THR A 216 -11.05 7.56 -7.41
CA THR A 216 -10.74 6.78 -8.61
C THR A 216 -9.50 7.35 -9.26
N ILE A 217 -8.49 6.51 -9.46
CA ILE A 217 -7.22 6.90 -10.07
C ILE A 217 -6.89 5.98 -11.24
N ASP A 218 -6.73 6.57 -12.43
CA ASP A 218 -6.30 5.86 -13.64
C ASP A 218 -4.79 6.03 -13.81
N VAL A 219 -4.02 4.96 -13.57
CA VAL A 219 -2.55 4.98 -13.56
C VAL A 219 -2.03 4.35 -14.85
N PRO A 220 -1.41 5.11 -15.76
CA PRO A 220 -0.79 4.53 -16.95
C PRO A 220 0.24 3.47 -16.55
N LEU A 221 0.22 2.30 -17.20
CA LEU A 221 1.16 1.22 -16.88
C LEU A 221 2.62 1.67 -17.02
N SER A 222 2.91 2.59 -17.93
CA SER A 222 4.25 3.17 -18.11
C SER A 222 4.80 3.91 -16.88
N ASN A 223 3.94 4.29 -15.92
CA ASN A 223 4.38 4.93 -14.67
C ASN A 223 4.68 3.93 -13.55
N VAL A 224 4.26 2.67 -13.70
CA VAL A 224 4.29 1.63 -12.66
C VAL A 224 4.66 0.28 -13.26
N ASN A 225 5.73 0.28 -14.05
CA ASN A 225 6.22 -0.89 -14.79
C ASN A 225 7.60 -1.29 -14.30
N GLU A 226 7.76 -2.58 -14.04
CA GLU A 226 9.05 -3.18 -13.67
C GLU A 226 9.55 -4.10 -14.80
N PRO A 227 10.76 -3.86 -15.36
CA PRO A 227 11.38 -4.77 -16.32
C PRO A 227 11.55 -6.18 -15.76
N GLY A 228 11.39 -7.21 -16.61
CA GLY A 228 11.60 -8.61 -16.20
C GLY A 228 10.58 -9.14 -15.18
N ALA A 229 9.42 -8.48 -15.08
CA ALA A 229 8.30 -8.93 -14.28
C ALA A 229 7.95 -10.41 -14.55
N ILE A 230 7.72 -11.17 -13.48
CA ILE A 230 7.53 -12.64 -13.59
C ILE A 230 6.13 -13.03 -14.09
N ASP A 231 5.14 -12.16 -13.90
CA ASP A 231 3.78 -12.28 -14.40
C ASP A 231 3.13 -10.89 -14.59
N ASN A 232 1.86 -10.87 -15.01
CA ASN A 232 1.09 -9.63 -15.22
C ASN A 232 0.14 -9.33 -14.05
N ARG A 233 0.44 -9.85 -12.86
CA ARG A 233 -0.37 -9.63 -11.65
C ARG A 233 0.21 -8.48 -10.83
N LEU A 234 -0.66 -7.85 -10.05
CA LEU A 234 -0.20 -7.01 -8.94
C LEU A 234 -0.37 -7.82 -7.66
N HIS A 235 0.73 -8.02 -6.95
CA HIS A 235 0.76 -8.81 -5.72
C HIS A 235 0.58 -7.90 -4.52
N GLU A 236 -0.09 -8.39 -3.49
CA GLU A 236 -0.25 -7.68 -2.20
C GLU A 236 -0.82 -6.27 -2.34
N VAL A 237 -1.80 -6.12 -3.24
CA VAL A 237 -2.51 -4.85 -3.43
C VAL A 237 -3.18 -4.47 -2.12
N THR A 238 -2.74 -3.38 -1.53
CA THR A 238 -3.17 -2.92 -0.20
C THR A 238 -3.59 -1.47 -0.29
N ALA A 239 -4.81 -1.18 0.13
CA ALA A 239 -5.35 0.17 0.18
C ALA A 239 -5.36 0.67 1.62
N SER A 240 -4.89 1.90 1.81
CA SER A 240 -4.80 2.52 3.12
C SER A 240 -5.17 3.99 3.04
N THR A 241 -5.57 4.57 4.17
CA THR A 241 -5.77 6.01 4.31
C THR A 241 -4.88 6.57 5.39
N MET A 242 -4.45 7.81 5.17
CA MET A 242 -3.45 8.47 5.99
C MET A 242 -3.78 9.94 6.19
N THR A 243 -3.24 10.51 7.24
CA THR A 243 -3.15 11.96 7.43
C THR A 243 -1.71 12.41 7.56
N LEU A 244 -1.41 13.63 7.08
CA LEU A 244 -0.09 14.22 7.15
C LEU A 244 -0.17 15.71 7.53
N GLN A 245 0.88 16.20 8.20
CA GLN A 245 1.00 17.61 8.57
C GLN A 245 1.12 18.54 7.34
N GLN A 246 1.66 18.02 6.24
CA GLN A 246 1.90 18.71 4.98
C GLN A 246 1.72 17.71 3.83
N PRO A 247 1.51 18.17 2.59
CA PRO A 247 1.35 17.28 1.44
C PRO A 247 2.45 16.21 1.34
N ALA A 248 2.09 14.99 0.92
CA ALA A 248 3.04 13.89 0.80
C ALA A 248 4.12 14.17 -0.25
N ASN A 249 3.79 14.94 -1.29
CA ASN A 249 4.71 15.36 -2.35
C ASN A 249 5.64 16.54 -1.98
N THR A 250 5.52 17.14 -0.79
CA THR A 250 6.27 18.37 -0.43
C THR A 250 7.78 18.17 -0.38
N VAL A 251 8.23 16.94 -0.07
CA VAL A 251 9.64 16.58 -0.01
C VAL A 251 9.92 15.51 -1.07
N PRO A 252 10.30 15.90 -2.31
CA PRO A 252 10.67 14.94 -3.33
C PRO A 252 11.80 14.02 -2.86
N PRO A 253 11.77 12.73 -3.20
CA PRO A 253 12.83 11.83 -2.79
C PRO A 253 14.12 12.14 -3.56
N VAL A 254 15.23 12.28 -2.85
CA VAL A 254 16.57 12.38 -3.42
C VAL A 254 17.31 11.10 -3.08
N ALA A 255 17.62 10.29 -4.11
CA ALA A 255 18.22 8.97 -3.93
C ALA A 255 17.44 8.08 -2.96
N GLY A 256 16.10 8.13 -3.02
CA GLY A 256 15.23 7.32 -2.17
C GLY A 256 14.96 7.87 -0.77
N ILE A 257 15.55 9.01 -0.41
CA ILE A 257 15.30 9.68 0.87
C ILE A 257 14.40 10.89 0.69
N GLY A 258 13.28 10.96 1.40
CA GLY A 258 12.35 12.10 1.38
C GLY A 258 10.95 11.77 1.88
N GLY A 259 9.98 12.55 1.44
CA GLY A 259 8.58 12.44 1.84
C GLY A 259 8.24 13.03 3.21
N SER A 260 6.99 12.81 3.62
CA SER A 260 6.41 13.31 4.86
C SER A 260 5.95 12.14 5.73
N LEU A 261 6.09 12.29 7.04
CA LEU A 261 5.54 11.33 8.00
C LEU A 261 4.01 11.39 7.98
N PHE A 262 3.40 10.26 8.28
CA PHE A 262 1.96 10.10 8.24
C PHE A 262 1.44 9.38 9.48
N ASN A 263 0.18 9.63 9.81
CA ASN A 263 -0.60 8.74 10.67
C ASN A 263 -1.41 7.81 9.79
N LEU A 264 -1.31 6.51 10.05
CA LEU A 264 -2.15 5.52 9.41
C LEU A 264 -3.54 5.56 10.06
N ILE A 265 -4.59 5.66 9.25
CA ILE A 265 -5.97 5.77 9.74
C ILE A 265 -6.74 4.48 9.48
N ASP A 266 -6.61 3.94 8.28
CA ASP A 266 -7.32 2.72 7.89
C ASP A 266 -6.52 1.88 6.90
N VAL A 267 -6.78 0.58 6.88
CA VAL A 267 -6.16 -0.39 5.96
C VAL A 267 -7.15 -1.49 5.60
N ALA A 268 -7.45 -1.60 4.31
CA ALA A 268 -8.19 -2.73 3.79
C ALA A 268 -7.28 -3.96 3.64
N GLN A 269 -7.86 -5.15 3.83
CA GLN A 269 -7.16 -6.42 3.62
C GLN A 269 -6.51 -6.50 2.22
N GLY A 270 -5.26 -6.97 2.15
CA GLY A 270 -4.56 -7.15 0.88
C GLY A 270 -5.22 -8.18 -0.07
N TYR A 271 -5.07 -7.96 -1.38
CA TYR A 271 -5.58 -8.84 -2.43
C TYR A 271 -4.60 -8.94 -3.63
N THR A 272 -4.86 -9.88 -4.53
CA THR A 272 -4.10 -9.98 -5.79
C THR A 272 -4.93 -9.40 -6.92
N PHE A 273 -4.35 -8.53 -7.74
CA PHE A 273 -4.93 -8.21 -9.04
C PHE A 273 -4.48 -9.25 -10.06
N ASP A 274 -5.42 -9.90 -10.73
CA ASP A 274 -5.18 -10.79 -11.87
C ASP A 274 -6.02 -10.33 -13.07
N PRO A 275 -5.39 -9.83 -14.16
CA PRO A 275 -6.12 -9.35 -15.33
C PRO A 275 -6.88 -10.46 -16.08
N ALA A 276 -6.59 -11.74 -15.79
CA ALA A 276 -7.29 -12.89 -16.37
C ALA A 276 -8.46 -13.38 -15.51
N ALA A 277 -8.52 -13.00 -14.22
CA ALA A 277 -9.63 -13.35 -13.34
C ALA A 277 -10.85 -12.47 -13.64
N ARG A 278 -12.01 -13.10 -13.91
CA ARG A 278 -13.29 -12.42 -14.16
C ARG A 278 -14.14 -12.35 -12.91
#